data_AF-A0A2E2R1E9-F1
#
_entry.id   AF-A0A2E2R1E9-F1
#
_cell.length_a   1.000
_cell.length_b   1.000
_cell.length_c   1.000
_cell.angle_alpha   90.00
_cell.angle_beta   90.00
_cell.angle_gamma   90.00
#
_symmetry.space_group_name_H-M   'P 1'
#
loop_
_entity.id
_entity.type
_entity.pdbx_description
1 polymer ?
#
loop_
_entity_poly.entity_id
_entity_poly.type
_entity_poly.pdbx_seq_one_letter_code
_entity_poly.pdbx_strand_id
1 'polypeptide(L)'
;MLIDQFEGDIAWKHHHPMIVGRVYKARIGDNPTISQCTITELKYQEAEDGKTRLAAKTLLTGQIGVVNLHLEPGVESNVDVTTLPIELLDLDSDEPLATCNLHFPLRRSSNIRWQAMSIDRDARETLMQQKGKCIWFTGLSGSGKSTIASAFEKHLYQQGRFTMTLDGDNVRHGLNKDLGFTETDRVENIRRVAEVSKLMVDAGLVVLVSFISPFRAERKLARDLFAPGDFLEVFVDTPLEECERRDVKGLYAKARRGEIKNFTGIDSAYEAPTDPEVRLPTVELSIDECCTRLSELLKKGNA
;
A
#
# COMPACT_ATOMS: atom_id res chain seq x y z
N MET A 1 -18.93 3.68 21.99
CA MET A 1 -17.56 3.56 21.44
C MET A 1 -17.66 2.55 20.31
N LEU A 2 -17.15 2.85 19.12
CA LEU A 2 -17.16 1.88 18.02
C LEU A 2 -15.95 0.97 18.15
N ILE A 3 -16.17 -0.32 17.95
CA ILE A 3 -15.12 -1.31 17.81
C ILE A 3 -15.05 -1.69 16.35
N ASP A 4 -13.87 -1.57 15.78
CA ASP A 4 -13.62 -1.67 14.35
C ASP A 4 -12.69 -2.83 14.00
N GLN A 5 -12.21 -3.62 14.97
CA GLN A 5 -11.35 -4.78 14.71
C GLN A 5 -11.83 -6.01 15.48
N PHE A 6 -11.82 -7.15 14.80
CA PHE A 6 -12.35 -8.41 15.31
C PHE A 6 -11.53 -9.59 14.83
N GLU A 7 -11.47 -10.65 15.65
CA GLU A 7 -11.06 -11.99 15.19
C GLU A 7 -12.33 -12.79 14.90
N GLY A 8 -12.30 -13.64 13.87
CA GLY A 8 -13.39 -14.55 13.59
C GLY A 8 -13.01 -15.66 12.61
N ASP A 9 -13.88 -16.65 12.52
CA ASP A 9 -13.79 -17.70 11.52
C ASP A 9 -14.48 -17.22 10.24
N ILE A 10 -13.81 -17.39 9.10
CA ILE A 10 -14.38 -17.10 7.79
C ILE A 10 -14.47 -18.38 6.96
N ALA A 11 -15.65 -18.63 6.41
CA ALA A 11 -15.90 -19.69 5.44
C ALA A 11 -16.01 -19.08 4.05
N TRP A 12 -15.02 -19.32 3.20
CA TRP A 12 -14.92 -18.73 1.88
C TRP A 12 -15.72 -19.53 0.85
N LYS A 13 -16.60 -18.87 0.10
CA LYS A 13 -17.57 -19.52 -0.82
C LYS A 13 -17.35 -19.16 -2.29
N HIS A 14 -16.54 -18.15 -2.56
CA HIS A 14 -16.33 -17.68 -3.92
C HIS A 14 -15.20 -18.43 -4.64
N HIS A 15 -15.27 -18.47 -5.98
CA HIS A 15 -14.31 -19.15 -6.85
C HIS A 15 -12.96 -18.43 -6.94
N HIS A 16 -12.95 -17.10 -6.81
CA HIS A 16 -11.72 -16.35 -6.65
C HIS A 16 -11.20 -16.47 -5.21
N PRO A 17 -9.89 -16.63 -4.99
CA PRO A 17 -9.33 -16.75 -3.64
C PRO A 17 -9.57 -15.51 -2.77
N MET A 18 -9.65 -15.73 -1.46
CA MET A 18 -9.67 -14.67 -0.44
C MET A 18 -8.32 -13.94 -0.38
N ILE A 19 -8.34 -12.61 -0.39
CA ILE A 19 -7.13 -11.78 -0.39
C ILE A 19 -7.08 -10.96 0.90
N VAL A 20 -6.04 -11.19 1.71
CA VAL A 20 -5.73 -10.34 2.87
C VAL A 20 -5.36 -8.93 2.38
N GLY A 21 -5.95 -7.90 2.99
CA GLY A 21 -5.77 -6.49 2.66
C GLY A 21 -6.78 -5.94 1.65
N ARG A 22 -7.58 -6.79 1.00
CA ARG A 22 -8.66 -6.34 0.10
C ARG A 22 -9.87 -5.86 0.91
N VAL A 23 -10.53 -4.82 0.39
CA VAL A 23 -11.79 -4.29 0.94
C VAL A 23 -12.97 -5.03 0.33
N TYR A 24 -13.89 -5.44 1.19
CA TYR A 24 -15.14 -6.12 0.91
C TYR A 24 -16.30 -5.31 1.51
N LYS A 25 -17.54 -5.60 1.10
CA LYS A 25 -18.73 -5.16 1.83
C LYS A 25 -19.04 -6.18 2.91
N ALA A 26 -19.44 -5.73 4.10
CA ALA A 26 -19.88 -6.59 5.19
C ALA A 26 -21.30 -6.21 5.61
N ARG A 27 -22.18 -7.19 5.53
CA ARG A 27 -23.54 -7.13 6.08
C ARG A 27 -23.55 -7.86 7.41
N ILE A 28 -23.99 -7.18 8.47
CA ILE A 28 -23.91 -7.69 9.84
C ILE A 28 -25.33 -7.94 10.36
N GLY A 29 -25.73 -9.21 10.46
CA GLY A 29 -27.10 -9.58 10.83
C GLY A 29 -28.16 -8.90 9.93
N ASP A 30 -29.26 -8.46 10.54
CA ASP A 30 -30.35 -7.74 9.86
C ASP A 30 -30.12 -6.22 9.77
N ASN A 31 -28.91 -5.74 10.05
CA ASN A 31 -28.61 -4.31 10.01
C ASN A 31 -28.63 -3.79 8.56
N PRO A 32 -29.40 -2.73 8.24
CA PRO A 32 -29.45 -2.16 6.90
C PRO A 32 -28.14 -1.45 6.48
N THR A 33 -27.23 -1.21 7.42
CA THR A 33 -25.96 -0.52 7.16
C THR A 33 -24.90 -1.52 6.72
N ILE A 34 -24.40 -1.36 5.50
CA ILE A 34 -23.26 -2.13 4.98
C ILE A 34 -21.97 -1.44 5.42
N SER A 35 -21.14 -2.14 6.19
CA SER A 35 -19.78 -1.67 6.52
C SER A 35 -18.80 -2.11 5.45
N GLN A 36 -17.73 -1.35 5.24
CA GLN A 36 -16.55 -1.86 4.56
C GLN A 36 -15.82 -2.82 5.49
N CYS A 37 -15.32 -3.91 4.96
CA CYS A 37 -14.59 -4.93 5.72
C CYS A 37 -13.27 -5.25 5.03
N THR A 38 -12.17 -5.14 5.75
CA THR A 38 -10.86 -5.57 5.28
C THR A 38 -10.40 -6.76 6.11
N ILE A 39 -10.05 -7.86 5.45
CA ILE A 39 -9.38 -8.98 6.12
C ILE A 39 -7.94 -8.56 6.34
N THR A 40 -7.54 -8.27 7.57
CA THR A 40 -6.21 -7.71 7.89
C THR A 40 -5.15 -8.78 8.07
N GLU A 41 -5.54 -9.99 8.48
CA GLU A 41 -4.63 -11.12 8.68
C GLU A 41 -5.39 -12.44 8.50
N LEU A 42 -4.78 -13.44 7.87
CA LEU A 42 -5.18 -14.85 7.94
C LEU A 42 -4.21 -15.57 8.87
N LYS A 43 -4.66 -15.96 10.07
CA LYS A 43 -3.80 -16.60 11.07
C LYS A 43 -3.44 -18.02 10.67
N TYR A 44 -4.45 -18.78 10.26
CA TYR A 44 -4.31 -20.13 9.76
C TYR A 44 -5.58 -20.55 9.02
N GLN A 45 -5.42 -21.48 8.09
CA GLN A 45 -6.50 -22.24 7.51
C GLN A 45 -6.80 -23.46 8.40
N GLU A 46 -8.07 -23.81 8.54
CA GLU A 46 -8.47 -25.08 9.14
C GLU A 46 -8.47 -26.19 8.08
N ALA A 47 -7.87 -27.33 8.41
CA ALA A 47 -7.97 -28.52 7.58
C ALA A 47 -9.37 -29.14 7.66
N GLU A 48 -9.70 -30.01 6.71
CA GLU A 48 -11.01 -30.70 6.64
C GLU A 48 -11.32 -31.54 7.89
N ASP A 49 -10.31 -31.90 8.68
CA ASP A 49 -10.46 -32.64 9.95
C ASP A 49 -10.94 -31.76 11.13
N GLY A 50 -11.01 -30.43 10.93
CA GLY A 50 -11.42 -29.44 11.93
C GLY A 50 -10.48 -29.33 13.14
N LYS A 51 -9.27 -29.91 13.08
CA LYS A 51 -8.32 -29.96 14.20
C LYS A 51 -6.92 -29.49 13.80
N THR A 52 -6.55 -29.71 12.55
CA THR A 52 -5.24 -29.35 12.04
C THR A 52 -5.25 -27.93 11.52
N ARG A 53 -4.28 -27.13 11.98
CA ARG A 53 -4.07 -25.74 11.53
C ARG A 53 -2.98 -25.71 10.49
N LEU A 54 -3.31 -25.18 9.32
CA LEU A 54 -2.41 -25.07 8.19
C LEU A 54 -1.99 -23.60 8.00
N ALA A 55 -0.69 -23.37 7.80
CA ALA A 55 -0.22 -22.06 7.40
C ALA A 55 -0.72 -21.77 5.98
N ALA A 56 -1.47 -20.69 5.81
CA ALA A 56 -2.00 -20.27 4.53
C ALA A 56 -1.94 -18.74 4.42
N LYS A 57 -1.73 -18.24 3.20
CA LYS A 57 -1.79 -16.81 2.89
C LYS A 57 -3.11 -16.40 2.21
N THR A 58 -3.93 -17.38 1.82
CA THR A 58 -5.19 -17.21 1.07
C THR A 58 -6.14 -18.35 1.44
N LEU A 59 -7.44 -18.16 1.22
CA LEU A 59 -8.46 -19.22 1.28
C LEU A 59 -9.07 -19.43 -0.11
N LEU A 60 -9.25 -20.68 -0.50
CA LEU A 60 -9.97 -21.11 -1.70
C LEU A 60 -11.42 -21.45 -1.36
N THR A 61 -12.24 -21.67 -2.38
CA THR A 61 -13.64 -22.07 -2.23
C THR A 61 -13.79 -23.28 -1.33
N GLY A 62 -14.69 -23.19 -0.35
CA GLY A 62 -14.99 -24.24 0.62
C GLY A 62 -14.02 -24.33 1.80
N GLN A 63 -12.96 -23.51 1.81
CA GLN A 63 -12.01 -23.49 2.92
C GLN A 63 -12.47 -22.56 4.04
N ILE A 64 -12.10 -22.93 5.27
CA ILE A 64 -12.35 -22.17 6.48
C ILE A 64 -10.99 -21.72 7.04
N GLY A 65 -10.95 -20.51 7.60
CA GLY A 65 -9.76 -20.04 8.30
C GLY A 65 -10.10 -19.02 9.37
N VAL A 66 -9.14 -18.80 10.26
CA VAL A 66 -9.24 -17.81 11.33
C VAL A 66 -8.57 -16.53 10.86
N VAL A 67 -9.34 -15.43 10.86
CA VAL A 67 -8.92 -14.14 10.33
C VAL A 67 -9.08 -13.02 11.34
N ASN A 68 -8.27 -11.98 11.17
CA ASN A 68 -8.55 -10.67 11.73
C ASN A 68 -9.25 -9.81 10.68
N LEU A 69 -10.26 -9.06 11.11
CA LEU A 69 -11.12 -8.24 10.27
C LEU A 69 -11.10 -6.81 10.80
N HIS A 70 -11.15 -5.85 9.88
CA HIS A 70 -11.36 -4.45 10.18
C HIS A 70 -12.65 -3.96 9.53
N LEU A 71 -13.53 -3.31 10.28
CA LEU A 71 -14.83 -2.82 9.84
C LEU A 71 -14.90 -1.29 9.87
N GLU A 72 -15.35 -0.67 8.77
CA GLU A 72 -15.55 0.78 8.66
C GLU A 72 -16.92 1.12 8.02
N PRO A 73 -17.86 1.74 8.76
CA PRO A 73 -17.78 2.06 10.18
C PRO A 73 -17.77 0.77 11.04
N GLY A 74 -17.12 0.86 12.20
CA GLY A 74 -17.10 -0.22 13.19
C GLY A 74 -18.48 -0.47 13.84
N VAL A 75 -18.56 -1.49 14.68
CA VAL A 75 -19.79 -1.88 15.40
C VAL A 75 -19.83 -1.22 16.78
N GLU A 76 -21.00 -0.84 17.26
CA GLU A 76 -21.14 -0.29 18.61
C GLU A 76 -20.75 -1.32 19.69
N SER A 77 -20.02 -0.88 20.72
CA SER A 77 -19.47 -1.73 21.78
C SER A 77 -20.50 -2.49 22.64
N ASN A 78 -21.79 -2.12 22.57
CA ASN A 78 -22.91 -2.75 23.26
C ASN A 78 -23.59 -3.86 22.42
N VAL A 79 -23.22 -4.00 21.15
CA VAL A 79 -23.74 -5.06 20.27
C VAL A 79 -22.89 -6.32 20.45
N ASP A 80 -23.52 -7.44 20.75
CA ASP A 80 -22.86 -8.74 20.79
C ASP A 80 -22.71 -9.30 19.37
N VAL A 81 -21.58 -8.95 18.74
CA VAL A 81 -21.25 -9.39 17.38
C VAL A 81 -21.10 -10.91 17.23
N THR A 82 -20.88 -11.65 18.32
CA THR A 82 -20.70 -13.12 18.27
C THR A 82 -22.01 -13.85 17.94
N THR A 83 -23.13 -13.16 18.13
CA THR A 83 -24.48 -13.68 17.87
C THR A 83 -25.00 -13.34 16.48
N LEU A 84 -24.28 -12.51 15.72
CA LEU A 84 -24.70 -12.01 14.42
C LEU A 84 -23.78 -12.55 13.33
N PRO A 85 -24.29 -13.31 12.35
CA PRO A 85 -23.48 -13.72 11.22
C PRO A 85 -23.12 -12.50 10.36
N ILE A 86 -21.87 -12.46 9.89
CA ILE A 86 -21.41 -11.49 8.89
C ILE A 86 -21.39 -12.15 7.53
N GLU A 87 -22.00 -11.51 6.55
CA GLU A 87 -21.87 -11.89 5.15
C GLU A 87 -20.94 -10.90 4.45
N LEU A 88 -19.86 -11.41 3.86
CA LEU A 88 -18.98 -10.61 3.02
C LEU A 88 -19.46 -10.66 1.58
N LEU A 89 -19.58 -9.49 0.95
CA LEU A 89 -20.02 -9.31 -0.42
C LEU A 89 -18.92 -8.64 -1.24
N ASP A 90 -18.92 -8.90 -2.54
CA ASP A 90 -18.08 -8.17 -3.48
C ASP A 90 -18.47 -6.69 -3.53
N LEU A 91 -17.47 -5.83 -3.68
CA LEU A 91 -17.65 -4.38 -3.61
C LEU A 91 -18.49 -3.85 -4.79
N ASP A 92 -18.39 -4.47 -5.97
CA ASP A 92 -19.01 -4.00 -7.20
C ASP A 92 -20.31 -4.75 -7.52
N SER A 93 -20.35 -6.07 -7.33
CA SER A 93 -21.48 -6.91 -7.75
C SER A 93 -22.48 -7.25 -6.65
N ASP A 94 -22.17 -6.96 -5.38
CA ASP A 94 -22.92 -7.43 -4.20
C ASP A 94 -23.06 -8.97 -4.12
N GLU A 95 -22.21 -9.70 -4.85
CA GLU A 95 -22.19 -11.17 -4.81
C GLU A 95 -21.66 -11.67 -3.45
N PRO A 96 -22.30 -12.66 -2.82
CA PRO A 96 -21.83 -13.21 -1.55
C PRO A 96 -20.53 -14.00 -1.72
N LEU A 97 -19.49 -13.52 -1.05
CA LEU A 97 -18.13 -14.08 -1.11
C LEU A 97 -17.84 -15.07 0.03
N ALA A 98 -18.30 -14.76 1.24
CA ALA A 98 -18.01 -15.54 2.43
C ALA A 98 -19.01 -15.27 3.56
N THR A 99 -19.06 -16.20 4.51
CA THR A 99 -19.71 -16.00 5.80
C THR A 99 -18.68 -15.99 6.91
N CYS A 100 -18.82 -15.08 7.85
CA CYS A 100 -17.90 -14.93 8.97
C CYS A 100 -18.65 -14.90 10.30
N ASN A 101 -18.10 -15.61 11.28
CA ASN A 101 -18.54 -15.57 12.68
C ASN A 101 -17.47 -14.87 13.50
N LEU A 102 -17.81 -13.75 14.14
CA LEU A 102 -16.86 -13.04 14.99
C LEU A 102 -16.73 -13.73 16.35
N HIS A 103 -15.50 -13.90 16.81
CA HIS A 103 -15.21 -14.49 18.13
C HIS A 103 -15.17 -13.43 19.22
N PHE A 104 -14.35 -12.40 19.01
CA PHE A 104 -14.17 -11.33 19.97
C PHE A 104 -13.59 -10.10 19.29
N PRO A 105 -13.85 -8.91 19.85
CA PRO A 105 -13.18 -7.70 19.41
C PRO A 105 -11.68 -7.78 19.67
N LEU A 106 -10.89 -7.52 18.64
CA LEU A 106 -9.46 -7.30 18.79
C LEU A 106 -9.30 -5.93 19.41
N ARG A 107 -8.98 -5.90 20.69
CA ARG A 107 -8.46 -4.69 21.29
C ARG A 107 -7.12 -4.43 20.60
N ARG A 108 -6.99 -3.28 19.93
CA ARG A 108 -5.66 -2.69 19.76
C ARG A 108 -4.94 -2.73 21.12
N SER A 109 -3.65 -2.50 21.12
CA SER A 109 -3.00 -1.93 22.29
C SER A 109 -3.71 -0.60 22.62
N SER A 110 -4.88 -0.66 23.24
CA SER A 110 -5.79 0.46 23.56
C SER A 110 -5.22 1.36 24.65
N ASN A 111 -4.03 0.99 25.12
CA ASN A 111 -3.17 1.77 26.00
C ASN A 111 -2.06 2.52 25.24
N ILE A 112 -2.05 2.54 23.90
CA ILE A 112 -1.19 3.43 23.14
C ILE A 112 -1.96 4.72 22.87
N ARG A 113 -1.79 5.69 23.77
CA ARG A 113 -2.14 7.08 23.46
C ARG A 113 -1.03 7.63 22.58
N TRP A 114 -1.39 8.42 21.55
CA TRP A 114 -0.39 9.23 20.85
C TRP A 114 0.33 10.08 21.90
N GLN A 115 1.61 9.83 22.08
CA GLN A 115 2.41 10.60 23.02
C GLN A 115 2.68 11.94 22.36
N ALA A 116 1.97 12.98 22.82
CA ALA A 116 2.26 14.34 22.38
C ALA A 116 3.69 14.68 22.82
N MET A 117 4.60 14.71 21.85
CA MET A 117 5.98 15.11 22.09
C MET A 117 6.05 16.63 22.20
N SER A 118 6.98 17.14 23.00
CA SER A 118 7.18 18.59 23.15
C SER A 118 7.66 19.27 21.87
N ILE A 119 8.20 18.51 20.91
CA ILE A 119 8.65 18.97 19.60
C ILE A 119 7.78 18.30 18.54
N ASP A 120 6.89 19.09 17.96
CA ASP A 120 6.00 18.68 16.87
C ASP A 120 6.65 18.87 15.49
N ARG A 121 5.88 18.52 14.45
CA ARG A 121 6.31 18.64 13.05
C ARG A 121 6.60 20.11 12.68
N ASP A 122 5.74 21.05 13.09
CA ASP A 122 5.91 22.46 12.74
C ASP A 122 7.20 23.04 13.32
N ALA A 123 7.56 22.69 14.54
CA ALA A 123 8.83 23.08 15.14
C ALA A 123 10.04 22.55 14.35
N ARG A 124 9.99 21.29 13.88
CA ARG A 124 11.05 20.69 13.06
C ARG A 124 11.17 21.37 11.70
N GLU A 125 10.05 21.54 11.02
CA GLU A 125 9.99 22.16 9.70
C GLU A 125 10.44 23.64 9.75
N THR A 126 10.10 24.35 10.82
CA THR A 126 10.56 25.74 11.06
C THR A 126 12.08 25.78 11.25
N LEU A 127 12.62 24.87 12.07
CA LEU A 127 14.08 24.79 12.30
C LEU A 127 14.84 24.44 11.01
N MET A 128 14.29 23.53 10.20
CA MET A 128 14.91 23.08 8.94
C MET A 128 14.66 24.04 7.77
N GLN A 129 13.80 25.05 7.95
CA GLN A 129 13.33 25.94 6.88
C GLN A 129 12.82 25.16 5.65
N GLN A 130 12.12 24.06 5.92
CA GLN A 130 11.67 23.09 4.93
C GLN A 130 10.39 22.42 5.41
N LYS A 131 9.44 22.24 4.49
CA LYS A 131 8.28 21.37 4.72
C LYS A 131 8.61 19.93 4.32
N GLY A 132 8.25 18.98 5.17
CA GLY A 132 8.34 17.56 4.83
C GLY A 132 7.38 17.22 3.70
N LYS A 133 7.83 16.44 2.72
CA LYS A 133 7.04 16.03 1.55
C LYS A 133 7.39 14.61 1.15
N CYS A 134 6.42 13.82 0.74
CA CYS A 134 6.62 12.49 0.16
C CYS A 134 6.44 12.59 -1.36
N ILE A 135 7.53 12.39 -2.10
CA ILE A 135 7.54 12.35 -3.56
C ILE A 135 7.55 10.89 -3.97
N TRP A 136 6.39 10.40 -4.41
CA TRP A 136 6.14 9.00 -4.68
C TRP A 136 6.23 8.69 -6.16
N PHE A 137 7.36 8.15 -6.60
CA PHE A 137 7.56 7.73 -7.99
C PHE A 137 6.91 6.36 -8.22
N THR A 138 6.05 6.28 -9.23
CA THR A 138 5.42 5.04 -9.71
C THR A 138 5.64 4.88 -11.21
N GLY A 139 5.77 3.64 -11.69
CA GLY A 139 6.10 3.35 -13.09
C GLY A 139 6.67 1.95 -13.28
N LEU A 140 6.69 1.46 -14.52
CA LEU A 140 7.23 0.15 -14.88
C LEU A 140 8.70 -0.04 -14.48
N SER A 141 9.16 -1.29 -14.33
CA SER A 141 10.60 -1.56 -14.21
C SER A 141 11.33 -0.96 -15.41
N GLY A 142 12.52 -0.38 -15.24
CA GLY A 142 13.25 0.25 -16.36
C GLY A 142 12.68 1.60 -16.86
N SER A 143 11.58 2.11 -16.28
CA SER A 143 11.02 3.42 -16.68
C SER A 143 11.92 4.62 -16.32
N GLY A 144 12.85 4.46 -15.37
CA GLY A 144 13.79 5.51 -14.97
C GLY A 144 13.55 6.13 -13.59
N LYS A 145 12.63 5.58 -12.78
CA LYS A 145 12.30 6.07 -11.42
C LYS A 145 13.55 6.36 -10.55
N SER A 146 14.39 5.36 -10.30
CA SER A 146 15.57 5.52 -9.43
C SER A 146 16.59 6.49 -10.02
N THR A 147 16.70 6.57 -11.35
CA THR A 147 17.57 7.53 -12.04
C THR A 147 17.08 8.97 -11.83
N ILE A 148 15.79 9.22 -12.02
CA ILE A 148 15.18 10.54 -11.82
C ILE A 148 15.22 10.92 -10.33
N ALA A 149 14.86 9.98 -9.43
CA ALA A 149 14.90 10.21 -7.99
C ALA A 149 16.32 10.57 -7.52
N SER A 150 17.35 9.85 -7.98
CA SER A 150 18.75 10.14 -7.62
C SER A 150 19.22 11.50 -8.17
N ALA A 151 18.87 11.83 -9.41
CA ALA A 151 19.20 13.13 -9.99
C ALA A 151 18.50 14.28 -9.25
N PHE A 152 17.23 14.09 -8.91
CA PHE A 152 16.45 15.08 -8.19
C PHE A 152 16.89 15.25 -6.73
N GLU A 153 17.25 14.15 -6.06
CA GLU A 153 17.86 14.19 -4.73
C GLU A 153 19.15 15.02 -4.75
N LYS A 154 20.01 14.82 -5.74
CA LYS A 154 21.23 15.64 -5.92
C LYS A 154 20.89 17.12 -6.15
N HIS A 155 19.85 17.42 -6.92
CA HIS A 155 19.37 18.79 -7.13
C HIS A 155 18.91 19.44 -5.82
N LEU A 156 18.13 18.73 -5.01
CA LEU A 156 17.67 19.19 -3.70
C LEU A 156 18.82 19.36 -2.71
N TYR A 157 19.77 18.43 -2.69
CA TYR A 157 20.96 18.50 -1.84
C TYR A 157 21.78 19.77 -2.13
N GLN A 158 21.96 20.13 -3.40
CA GLN A 158 22.65 21.37 -3.80
C GLN A 158 21.93 22.64 -3.32
N GLN A 159 20.64 22.56 -3.00
CA GLN A 159 19.84 23.64 -2.43
C GLN A 159 19.80 23.62 -0.89
N GLY A 160 20.59 22.75 -0.25
CA GLY A 160 20.62 22.60 1.20
C GLY A 160 19.35 21.94 1.77
N ARG A 161 18.58 21.23 0.95
CA ARG A 161 17.38 20.52 1.39
C ARG A 161 17.76 19.20 2.05
N PHE A 162 17.00 18.82 3.09
CA PHE A 162 17.19 17.57 3.80
C PHE A 162 16.30 16.49 3.18
N THR A 163 16.92 15.47 2.60
CA THR A 163 16.24 14.43 1.83
C THR A 163 16.53 13.03 2.37
N MET A 164 15.66 12.09 2.03
CA MET A 164 15.91 10.66 2.19
C MET A 164 15.27 9.89 1.04
N THR A 165 16.02 8.99 0.40
CA THR A 165 15.49 8.14 -0.67
C THR A 165 15.19 6.73 -0.17
N LEU A 166 13.97 6.27 -0.42
CA LEU A 166 13.53 4.89 -0.21
C LEU A 166 13.36 4.21 -1.57
N ASP A 167 14.31 3.35 -1.92
CA ASP A 167 14.28 2.56 -3.16
C ASP A 167 13.87 1.10 -2.87
N GLY A 168 13.10 0.52 -3.80
CA GLY A 168 12.60 -0.85 -3.68
C GLY A 168 13.68 -1.91 -3.51
N ASP A 169 14.86 -1.75 -4.09
CA ASP A 169 15.95 -2.70 -3.89
C ASP A 169 16.57 -2.53 -2.50
N ASN A 170 16.81 -1.29 -2.07
CA ASN A 170 17.46 -0.99 -0.78
C ASN A 170 16.61 -1.43 0.42
N VAL A 171 15.30 -1.14 0.39
CA VAL A 171 14.39 -1.47 1.49
C VAL A 171 14.24 -3.00 1.65
N ARG A 172 14.34 -3.75 0.54
CA ARG A 172 14.29 -5.23 0.55
C ARG A 172 15.53 -5.90 1.16
N HIS A 173 16.64 -5.18 1.33
CA HIS A 173 17.79 -5.71 2.07
C HIS A 173 17.63 -5.63 3.60
N GLY A 174 16.69 -4.81 4.10
CA GLY A 174 16.52 -4.54 5.52
C GLY A 174 15.07 -4.70 5.98
N LEU A 175 14.32 -3.59 5.97
CA LEU A 175 12.95 -3.48 6.50
C LEU A 175 11.99 -4.52 5.91
N ASN A 176 12.13 -4.83 4.61
CA ASN A 176 11.22 -5.71 3.87
C ASN A 176 11.90 -7.00 3.40
N LYS A 177 12.96 -7.46 4.09
CA LYS A 177 13.71 -8.67 3.71
C LYS A 177 12.90 -9.97 3.81
N ASP A 178 11.84 -9.96 4.60
CA ASP A 178 10.90 -11.08 4.79
C ASP A 178 9.85 -11.19 3.66
N LEU A 179 9.75 -10.17 2.80
CA LEU A 179 8.72 -10.09 1.76
C LEU A 179 9.26 -10.53 0.40
N GLY A 180 8.55 -11.45 -0.25
CA GLY A 180 8.79 -11.88 -1.62
C GLY A 180 8.16 -10.95 -2.66
N PHE A 181 7.71 -11.55 -3.77
CA PHE A 181 7.15 -10.84 -4.92
C PHE A 181 5.71 -11.26 -5.26
N THR A 182 5.05 -12.00 -4.38
CA THR A 182 3.61 -12.27 -4.48
C THR A 182 2.81 -10.98 -4.36
N GLU A 183 1.54 -11.00 -4.76
CA GLU A 183 0.66 -9.84 -4.63
C GLU A 183 0.54 -9.37 -3.17
N THR A 184 0.25 -10.27 -2.23
CA THR A 184 0.19 -9.97 -0.79
C THR A 184 1.48 -9.36 -0.26
N ASP A 185 2.64 -9.92 -0.64
CA ASP A 185 3.93 -9.39 -0.20
C ASP A 185 4.21 -8.00 -0.81
N ARG A 186 3.66 -7.69 -1.98
CA ARG A 186 3.74 -6.34 -2.58
C ARG A 186 2.87 -5.33 -1.85
N VAL A 187 1.64 -5.71 -1.49
CA VAL A 187 0.72 -4.87 -0.70
C VAL A 187 1.39 -4.49 0.63
N GLU A 188 1.88 -5.48 1.37
CA GLU A 188 2.55 -5.24 2.65
C GLU A 188 3.84 -4.43 2.48
N ASN A 189 4.60 -4.66 1.40
CA ASN A 189 5.79 -3.88 1.10
C ASN A 189 5.45 -2.39 0.91
N ILE A 190 4.39 -2.06 0.16
CA ILE A 190 3.96 -0.67 -0.04
C ILE A 190 3.44 -0.06 1.26
N ARG A 191 2.64 -0.81 2.04
CA ARG A 191 2.14 -0.35 3.34
C ARG A 191 3.27 0.03 4.30
N ARG A 192 4.28 -0.83 4.47
CA ARG A 192 5.45 -0.56 5.35
C ARG A 192 6.23 0.66 4.89
N VAL A 193 6.46 0.79 3.58
CA VAL A 193 7.19 1.93 3.00
C VAL A 193 6.42 3.22 3.20
N ALA A 194 5.10 3.22 3.04
CA ALA A 194 4.27 4.39 3.25
C ALA A 194 4.31 4.89 4.70
N GLU A 195 4.21 3.97 5.67
CA GLU A 195 4.32 4.30 7.10
C GLU A 195 5.70 4.89 7.46
N VAL A 196 6.79 4.30 6.95
CA VAL A 196 8.14 4.83 7.18
C VAL A 196 8.33 6.19 6.51
N SER A 197 7.79 6.36 5.30
CA SER A 197 7.82 7.64 4.59
C SER A 197 7.07 8.72 5.37
N LYS A 198 5.92 8.38 5.97
CA LYS A 198 5.17 9.28 6.83
C LYS A 198 5.98 9.75 8.03
N LEU A 199 6.63 8.82 8.76
CA LEU A 199 7.47 9.18 9.91
C LEU A 199 8.61 10.13 9.53
N MET A 200 9.20 9.95 8.34
CA MET A 200 10.25 10.82 7.82
C MET A 200 9.72 12.20 7.40
N VAL A 201 8.53 12.25 6.78
CA VAL A 201 7.84 13.51 6.47
C VAL A 201 7.49 14.27 7.74
N ASP A 202 6.99 13.59 8.78
CA ASP A 202 6.71 14.18 10.09
C ASP A 202 7.97 14.68 10.80
N ALA A 203 9.14 14.14 10.44
CA ALA A 203 10.44 14.64 10.88
C ALA A 203 10.92 15.87 10.09
N GLY A 204 10.19 16.32 9.06
CA GLY A 204 10.51 17.48 8.22
C GLY A 204 11.31 17.16 6.95
N LEU A 205 11.51 15.88 6.60
CA LEU A 205 12.30 15.46 5.44
C LEU A 205 11.50 15.47 4.13
N VAL A 206 12.18 15.76 3.03
CA VAL A 206 11.66 15.46 1.68
C VAL A 206 12.05 14.03 1.33
N VAL A 207 11.07 13.13 1.32
CA VAL A 207 11.25 11.71 1.09
C VAL A 207 11.02 11.40 -0.38
N LEU A 208 11.97 10.74 -1.04
CA LEU A 208 11.85 10.28 -2.42
C LEU A 208 11.62 8.76 -2.43
N VAL A 209 10.42 8.32 -2.82
CA VAL A 209 10.04 6.91 -2.82
C VAL A 209 10.05 6.37 -4.23
N SER A 210 10.97 5.44 -4.55
CA SER A 210 11.13 4.85 -5.88
C SER A 210 10.72 3.38 -5.88
N PHE A 211 9.43 3.13 -6.06
CA PHE A 211 8.85 1.78 -6.13
C PHE A 211 8.05 1.61 -7.42
N ILE A 212 7.83 0.36 -7.86
CA ILE A 212 6.91 0.13 -8.97
C ILE A 212 5.49 0.50 -8.55
N SER A 213 5.08 0.10 -7.32
CA SER A 213 3.74 0.33 -6.75
C SER A 213 2.62 0.16 -7.78
N PRO A 214 2.45 -1.04 -8.35
CA PRO A 214 1.74 -1.24 -9.62
C PRO A 214 0.24 -0.96 -9.53
N PHE A 215 -0.36 -1.11 -8.37
CA PHE A 215 -1.81 -1.07 -8.18
C PHE A 215 -2.26 0.28 -7.61
N ARG A 216 -3.37 0.81 -8.12
CA ARG A 216 -3.90 2.14 -7.73
C ARG A 216 -4.39 2.16 -6.29
N ALA A 217 -5.03 1.09 -5.82
CA ALA A 217 -5.60 1.01 -4.48
C ALA A 217 -4.52 1.22 -3.40
N GLU A 218 -3.35 0.61 -3.57
CA GLU A 218 -2.23 0.66 -2.65
C GLU A 218 -1.56 2.04 -2.66
N ARG A 219 -1.47 2.68 -3.82
CA ARG A 219 -0.99 4.06 -3.91
C ARG A 219 -1.98 5.03 -3.26
N LYS A 220 -3.29 4.78 -3.38
CA LYS A 220 -4.32 5.54 -2.66
C LYS A 220 -4.20 5.35 -1.14
N LEU A 221 -4.07 4.12 -0.66
CA LEU A 221 -3.88 3.84 0.76
C LEU A 221 -2.61 4.52 1.30
N ALA A 222 -1.52 4.48 0.53
CA ALA A 222 -0.30 5.20 0.89
C ALA A 222 -0.54 6.72 0.98
N ARG A 223 -1.23 7.31 -0.01
CA ARG A 223 -1.59 8.73 -0.04
C ARG A 223 -2.44 9.16 1.15
N ASP A 224 -3.44 8.36 1.51
CA ASP A 224 -4.38 8.64 2.59
C ASP A 224 -3.70 8.72 3.99
N LEU A 225 -2.47 8.23 4.13
CA LEU A 225 -1.68 8.34 5.37
C LEU A 225 -1.12 9.76 5.63
N PHE A 226 -1.03 10.59 4.59
CA PHE A 226 -0.40 11.92 4.64
C PHE A 226 -1.44 13.03 4.72
N ALA A 227 -1.03 14.19 5.25
CA ALA A 227 -1.87 15.37 5.20
C ALA A 227 -2.03 15.86 3.74
N PRO A 228 -3.14 16.55 3.41
CA PRO A 228 -3.37 17.09 2.07
C PRO A 228 -2.17 17.90 1.58
N GLY A 229 -1.68 17.57 0.38
CA GLY A 229 -0.55 18.24 -0.27
C GLY A 229 0.84 17.77 0.19
N ASP A 230 0.95 16.83 1.12
CA ASP A 230 2.24 16.26 1.51
C ASP A 230 2.66 15.05 0.67
N PHE A 231 1.70 14.32 0.11
CA PHE A 231 1.95 13.23 -0.81
C PHE A 231 1.82 13.71 -2.26
N LEU A 232 2.88 13.51 -3.03
CA LEU A 232 3.02 13.93 -4.41
C LEU A 232 3.31 12.71 -5.28
N GLU A 233 2.30 12.19 -5.97
CA GLU A 233 2.44 11.06 -6.89
C GLU A 233 3.04 11.50 -8.22
N VAL A 234 4.18 10.91 -8.54
CA VAL A 234 4.92 11.14 -9.78
C VAL A 234 4.80 9.91 -10.67
N PHE A 235 4.03 10.03 -11.75
CA PHE A 235 3.94 8.98 -12.75
C PHE A 235 5.13 9.07 -13.72
N VAL A 236 6.08 8.14 -13.58
CA VAL A 236 7.19 7.96 -14.51
C VAL A 236 6.70 7.11 -15.68
N ASP A 237 6.17 7.80 -16.67
CA ASP A 237 5.46 7.22 -17.79
C ASP A 237 6.44 6.85 -18.91
N THR A 238 6.51 5.56 -19.22
CA THR A 238 7.41 5.03 -20.24
C THR A 238 6.75 3.79 -20.83
N PRO A 239 6.60 3.69 -22.15
CA PRO A 239 6.05 2.51 -22.80
C PRO A 239 6.79 1.24 -22.39
N LEU A 240 6.06 0.12 -22.32
CA LEU A 240 6.61 -1.18 -21.95
C LEU A 240 7.74 -1.60 -22.89
N GLU A 241 7.57 -1.37 -24.19
CA GLU A 241 8.54 -1.72 -25.23
C GLU A 241 9.88 -1.00 -25.01
N GLU A 242 9.83 0.27 -24.59
CA GLU A 242 11.02 1.04 -24.27
C GLU A 242 11.65 0.57 -22.95
N CYS A 243 10.85 0.19 -21.96
CA CYS A 243 11.35 -0.43 -20.73
C CYS A 243 12.05 -1.77 -21.00
N GLU A 244 11.49 -2.61 -21.86
CA GLU A 244 12.07 -3.86 -22.35
C GLU A 244 13.34 -3.63 -23.17
N ARG A 245 13.37 -2.58 -24.00
CA ARG A 245 14.58 -2.21 -24.75
C ARG A 245 15.71 -1.76 -23.82
N ARG A 246 15.39 -1.03 -22.75
CA ARG A 246 16.37 -0.56 -21.76
C ARG A 246 16.93 -1.69 -20.91
N ASP A 247 16.08 -2.63 -20.50
CA ASP A 247 16.34 -3.80 -19.63
C ASP A 247 17.65 -3.77 -18.79
N VAL A 248 17.83 -2.69 -18.04
CA VAL A 248 19.12 -2.35 -17.38
C VAL A 248 19.60 -3.46 -16.44
N LYS A 249 18.65 -4.22 -15.88
CA LYS A 249 18.90 -5.31 -14.93
C LYS A 249 18.76 -6.71 -15.54
N GLY A 250 18.46 -6.82 -16.84
CA GLY A 250 18.20 -8.09 -17.50
C GLY A 250 16.95 -8.82 -17.00
N LEU A 251 16.02 -8.09 -16.36
CA LEU A 251 14.84 -8.67 -15.70
C LEU A 251 13.73 -8.97 -16.71
N TYR A 252 13.55 -8.11 -17.72
CA TYR A 252 12.57 -8.35 -18.77
C TYR A 252 12.93 -9.58 -19.59
N ALA A 253 14.21 -9.72 -19.98
CA ALA A 253 14.68 -10.90 -20.69
C ALA A 253 14.45 -12.20 -19.89
N LYS A 254 14.69 -12.17 -18.57
CA LYS A 254 14.43 -13.32 -17.67
C LYS A 254 12.94 -13.61 -17.53
N ALA A 255 12.10 -12.59 -17.37
CA ALA A 255 10.65 -12.75 -17.30
C ALA A 255 10.08 -13.34 -18.60
N ARG A 256 10.52 -12.87 -19.77
CA ARG A 256 10.12 -13.41 -21.08
C ARG A 256 10.51 -14.88 -21.28
N ARG A 257 11.60 -15.34 -20.63
CA ARG A 257 12.00 -16.76 -20.60
C ARG A 257 11.29 -17.59 -19.52
N GLY A 258 10.40 -16.99 -18.73
CA GLY A 258 9.67 -17.66 -17.64
C GLY A 258 10.49 -17.93 -16.38
N GLU A 259 11.70 -17.36 -16.27
CA GLU A 259 12.57 -17.52 -15.09
C GLU A 259 12.10 -16.67 -13.90
N ILE A 260 11.37 -15.58 -14.17
CA ILE A 260 10.76 -14.71 -13.18
C ILE A 260 9.25 -14.71 -13.40
N LYS A 261 8.50 -15.12 -12.38
CA LYS A 261 7.03 -15.10 -12.38
C LYS A 261 6.51 -13.81 -11.72
N ASN A 262 5.28 -13.43 -12.06
CA ASN A 262 4.58 -12.27 -11.55
C ASN A 262 5.31 -10.94 -11.82
N PHE A 263 6.00 -10.82 -12.94
CA PHE A 263 6.72 -9.62 -13.35
C PHE A 263 5.77 -8.56 -13.90
N THR A 264 5.84 -7.36 -13.30
CA THR A 264 4.94 -6.24 -13.67
C THR A 264 5.15 -5.82 -15.12
N GLY A 265 4.06 -5.74 -15.87
CA GLY A 265 4.03 -5.41 -17.29
C GLY A 265 4.16 -6.62 -18.23
N ILE A 266 4.43 -7.83 -17.71
CA ILE A 266 4.52 -9.07 -18.51
C ILE A 266 3.39 -10.02 -18.11
N ASP A 267 3.46 -10.58 -16.91
CA ASP A 267 2.51 -11.56 -16.35
C ASP A 267 1.85 -11.05 -15.05
N SER A 268 2.05 -9.78 -14.71
CA SER A 268 1.36 -9.04 -13.63
C SER A 268 1.00 -7.63 -14.10
N ALA A 269 -0.17 -7.12 -13.73
CA ALA A 269 -0.68 -5.83 -14.19
C ALA A 269 0.11 -4.63 -13.64
N TYR A 270 0.10 -3.53 -14.40
CA TYR A 270 0.46 -2.19 -13.94
C TYR A 270 -0.70 -1.25 -14.22
N GLU A 271 -1.25 -0.64 -13.18
CA GLU A 271 -2.37 0.28 -13.25
C GLU A 271 -1.84 1.71 -13.23
N ALA A 272 -1.68 2.32 -14.41
CA ALA A 272 -1.18 3.69 -14.53
C ALA A 272 -2.05 4.68 -13.72
N PRO A 273 -1.46 5.63 -12.97
CA PRO A 273 -2.23 6.66 -12.25
C PRO A 273 -3.13 7.45 -13.20
N THR A 274 -4.37 7.72 -12.78
CA THR A 274 -5.32 8.51 -13.56
C THR A 274 -5.18 10.01 -13.31
N ASP A 275 -4.80 10.40 -12.10
CA ASP A 275 -4.64 11.79 -11.68
C ASP A 275 -3.40 11.97 -10.79
N PRO A 276 -2.18 11.74 -11.33
CA PRO A 276 -0.95 12.01 -10.59
C PRO A 276 -0.68 13.52 -10.52
N GLU A 277 -0.05 14.00 -9.44
CA GLU A 277 0.37 15.39 -9.33
C GLU A 277 1.32 15.80 -10.47
N VAL A 278 2.19 14.88 -10.91
CA VAL A 278 3.06 15.09 -12.09
C VAL A 278 3.17 13.81 -12.91
N ARG A 279 3.04 13.96 -14.24
CA ARG A 279 3.39 12.94 -15.24
C ARG A 279 4.71 13.30 -15.93
N LEU A 280 5.62 12.32 -15.99
CA LEU A 280 6.96 12.42 -16.59
C LEU A 280 7.09 11.42 -17.76
N PRO A 281 6.78 11.81 -19.01
CA PRO A 281 7.03 10.98 -20.19
C PRO A 281 8.54 10.90 -20.48
N THR A 282 9.20 9.82 -20.08
CA THR A 282 10.68 9.74 -20.10
C THR A 282 11.30 9.50 -21.48
N VAL A 283 10.47 9.30 -22.51
CA VAL A 283 10.91 9.22 -23.92
C VAL A 283 11.07 10.62 -24.51
N GLU A 284 10.32 11.58 -23.99
CA GLU A 284 10.26 12.96 -24.49
C GLU A 284 11.07 13.93 -23.63
N LEU A 285 11.28 13.59 -22.36
CA LEU A 285 11.95 14.45 -21.39
C LEU A 285 13.35 13.93 -21.07
N SER A 286 14.30 14.86 -21.05
CA SER A 286 15.59 14.67 -20.39
C SER A 286 15.42 14.57 -18.86
N ILE A 287 16.46 14.08 -18.18
CA ILE A 287 16.51 14.01 -16.72
C ILE A 287 16.41 15.42 -16.10
N ASP A 288 17.06 16.42 -16.69
CA ASP A 288 17.05 17.80 -16.19
C ASP A 288 15.66 18.44 -16.32
N GLU A 289 14.94 18.18 -17.41
CA GLU A 289 13.55 18.61 -17.58
C GLU A 289 12.62 17.91 -16.57
N CYS A 290 12.84 16.62 -16.30
CA CYS A 290 12.13 15.91 -15.23
C CYS A 290 12.36 16.57 -13.87
N CYS A 291 13.61 16.88 -13.53
CA CYS A 291 13.96 17.57 -12.27
C CYS A 291 13.32 18.96 -12.20
N THR A 292 13.26 19.68 -13.32
CA THR A 292 12.63 21.01 -13.39
C THR A 292 11.15 20.93 -13.06
N ARG A 293 10.42 19.97 -13.66
CA ARG A 293 8.98 19.76 -13.37
C ARG A 293 8.72 19.40 -11.90
N LEU A 294 9.59 18.57 -11.31
CA LEU A 294 9.48 18.21 -9.89
C LEU A 294 9.75 19.42 -8.97
N SER A 295 10.73 20.25 -9.31
CA SER A 295 11.01 21.51 -8.61
C SER A 295 9.83 22.49 -8.67
N GLU A 296 9.14 22.58 -9.81
CA GLU A 296 7.94 23.41 -9.95
C GLU A 296 6.78 22.89 -9.09
N LEU A 297 6.60 21.57 -9.02
CA LEU A 297 5.60 20.95 -8.16
C LEU A 297 5.83 21.32 -6.69
N LEU A 298 7.07 21.21 -6.20
CA LEU A 298 7.40 21.56 -4.81
C LEU A 298 7.20 23.04 -4.50
N LYS A 299 7.37 23.94 -5.47
CA LYS A 299 7.10 25.37 -5.28
C LYS A 299 5.61 25.65 -5.14
N LYS A 300 4.75 24.98 -5.92
CA LYS A 300 3.30 25.14 -5.85
C LYS A 300 2.71 24.61 -4.53
N GLY A 301 3.29 23.55 -3.97
CA GLY A 301 2.86 22.96 -2.69
C GLY A 301 3.36 23.67 -1.42
N ASN A 302 4.16 24.72 -1.56
CA ASN A 302 4.64 25.57 -0.46
C ASN A 302 3.95 26.96 -0.44
N ALA A 303 3.00 27.21 -1.35
CA ALA A 303 2.26 28.46 -1.48
C ALA A 303 0.92 28.43 -0.74
#